data_AF-A0A2T6D6R1-F1
#
_entry.id   AF-A0A2T6D6R1-F1
#
_cell.length_a   1.000
_cell.length_b   1.000
_cell.length_c   1.000
_cell.angle_alpha   90.00
_cell.angle_beta   90.00
_cell.angle_gamma   90.00
#
_symmetry.space_group_name_H-M   'P 1'
#
loop_
_entity.id
_entity.type
_entity.pdbx_description
1 polymer ?
#
loop_
_entity_poly.entity_id
_entity_poly.type
_entity_poly.pdbx_seq_one_letter_code
_entity_poly.pdbx_strand_id
1 'polypeptide(L)'
;MGCFSVPSYRDTPGLQKFPPEKQHLIYRTQHRKLLDGDPAYHRACLRYSMLVVGLCLLAVVLQVLQIFNIIGSLLTTLACILFMIVVIVAAFRAQRYRNFRIGWELQKQEASKV
;
A
#
# COMPACT_ATOMS: atom_id res chain seq x y z
N MET A 1 -22.26 -13.37 -5.59
CA MET A 1 -21.74 -12.19 -4.86
C MET A 1 -20.26 -12.42 -4.58
N GLY A 2 -19.36 -11.79 -5.34
CA GLY A 2 -17.92 -11.91 -5.10
C GLY A 2 -17.57 -11.12 -3.83
N CYS A 3 -17.13 -11.79 -2.78
CA CYS A 3 -16.64 -11.12 -1.58
C CYS A 3 -15.36 -10.36 -1.97
N PHE A 4 -15.44 -9.03 -1.99
CA PHE A 4 -14.25 -8.19 -2.07
C PHE A 4 -13.49 -8.32 -0.76
N SER A 5 -12.58 -9.31 -0.70
CA SER A 5 -11.64 -9.43 0.40
C SER A 5 -10.64 -8.28 0.31
N VAL A 6 -10.73 -7.35 1.28
CA VAL A 6 -9.76 -6.28 1.46
C VAL A 6 -8.44 -6.94 1.89
N PRO A 7 -7.35 -6.78 1.14
CA PRO A 7 -6.08 -7.41 1.48
C PRO A 7 -5.62 -6.93 2.85
N SER A 8 -5.49 -7.87 3.78
CA SER A 8 -5.10 -7.62 5.16
C SER A 8 -3.69 -8.13 5.41
N TYR A 9 -2.98 -7.56 6.39
CA TYR A 9 -1.67 -8.10 6.81
C TYR A 9 -1.81 -9.55 7.32
N ARG A 10 -3.00 -9.95 7.80
CA ARG A 10 -3.30 -11.32 8.25
C ARG A 10 -3.27 -12.34 7.12
N ASP A 11 -3.39 -11.90 5.87
CA ASP A 11 -3.30 -12.75 4.68
C ASP A 11 -1.85 -13.05 4.28
N THR A 12 -0.87 -12.59 5.07
CA THR A 12 0.55 -12.84 4.81
C THR A 12 0.89 -14.32 5.02
N PRO A 13 1.41 -15.02 3.99
CA PRO A 13 1.84 -16.40 4.12
C PRO A 13 2.87 -16.58 5.24
N GLY A 14 2.74 -17.62 6.06
CA GLY A 14 3.65 -17.89 7.18
C GLY A 14 3.41 -17.04 8.43
N LEU A 15 2.69 -15.92 8.36
CA LEU A 15 2.42 -15.09 9.52
C LEU A 15 1.45 -15.75 10.52
N GLN A 16 0.55 -16.61 10.02
CA GLN A 16 -0.45 -17.33 10.81
C GLN A 16 0.15 -18.33 11.81
N LYS A 17 1.42 -18.70 11.63
CA LYS A 17 2.14 -19.61 12.54
C LYS A 17 2.49 -18.96 13.88
N PHE A 18 2.44 -17.63 13.95
CA PHE A 18 2.69 -16.87 15.17
C PHE A 18 1.39 -16.53 15.89
N PRO A 19 1.40 -16.42 17.24
CA PRO A 19 0.23 -16.04 18.00
C PRO A 19 -0.27 -14.64 17.57
N PRO A 20 -1.59 -14.41 17.56
CA PRO A 20 -2.21 -13.21 16.97
C PRO A 20 -1.67 -11.90 17.54
N GLU A 21 -1.32 -11.89 18.82
CA GLU A 21 -0.72 -10.74 19.52
C GLU A 21 0.64 -10.34 18.94
N LYS A 22 1.43 -11.30 18.44
CA LYS A 22 2.78 -11.08 17.90
C LYS A 22 2.81 -10.93 16.37
N GLN A 23 1.74 -11.29 15.67
CA GLN A 23 1.68 -11.23 14.20
C GLN A 23 1.97 -9.83 13.66
N HIS A 24 1.37 -8.80 14.25
CA HIS A 24 1.60 -7.42 13.82
C HIS A 24 3.06 -6.97 14.06
N LEU A 25 3.63 -7.34 15.21
CA LEU A 25 5.02 -7.01 15.53
C LEU A 25 5.99 -7.68 14.53
N ILE A 26 5.79 -8.95 14.25
CA ILE A 26 6.64 -9.72 13.32
C ILE A 26 6.52 -9.16 11.91
N TYR A 27 5.31 -8.86 11.46
CA TYR A 27 5.08 -8.23 10.18
C TYR A 27 5.85 -6.91 10.07
N ARG A 28 5.75 -6.04 11.10
CA ARG A 28 6.45 -4.74 11.13
C ARG A 28 7.97 -4.91 11.12
N THR A 29 8.51 -5.87 11.86
CA THR A 29 9.95 -6.12 11.91
C THR A 29 10.49 -6.62 10.58
N GLN A 30 9.80 -7.57 9.93
CA GLN A 30 10.20 -8.05 8.60
C GLN A 30 10.04 -6.97 7.53
N HIS A 31 8.97 -6.17 7.61
CA HIS A 31 8.79 -5.02 6.72
C HIS A 31 9.97 -4.05 6.83
N ARG A 32 10.39 -3.69 8.05
CA ARG A 32 11.55 -2.82 8.28
C ARG A 32 12.84 -3.45 7.76
N LYS A 33 13.07 -4.73 8.04
CA LYS A 33 14.23 -5.47 7.53
C LYS A 33 14.30 -5.45 6.00
N LEU A 34 13.17 -5.60 5.32
CA LEU A 34 13.09 -5.52 3.85
C LEU A 34 13.28 -4.09 3.33
N LEU A 35 12.76 -3.09 4.04
CA LEU A 35 12.97 -1.67 3.72
C LEU A 35 14.44 -1.26 3.78
N ASP A 36 15.17 -1.78 4.76
CA ASP A 36 16.58 -1.44 4.99
C ASP A 36 17.52 -2.34 4.16
N GLY A 37 17.15 -3.60 3.92
CA GLY A 37 17.99 -4.60 3.27
C GLY A 37 17.78 -4.77 1.76
N ASP A 38 16.61 -4.43 1.21
CA ASP A 38 16.28 -4.64 -0.20
C ASP A 38 15.96 -3.30 -0.90
N PRO A 39 16.88 -2.76 -1.73
CA PRO A 39 16.67 -1.50 -2.43
C PRO A 39 15.52 -1.56 -3.45
N ALA A 40 15.19 -2.74 -3.99
CA ALA A 40 14.05 -2.88 -4.90
C ALA A 40 12.73 -2.74 -4.15
N TYR A 41 12.63 -3.34 -2.96
CA TYR A 41 11.48 -3.19 -2.07
C TYR A 41 11.33 -1.75 -1.59
N HIS A 42 12.45 -1.11 -1.21
CA HIS A 42 12.49 0.28 -0.82
C HIS A 42 11.96 1.21 -1.93
N ARG A 43 12.46 1.06 -3.18
CA ARG A 43 11.99 1.82 -4.34
C ARG A 43 10.51 1.59 -4.63
N ALA A 44 10.01 0.36 -4.50
CA ALA A 44 8.59 0.07 -4.70
C ALA A 44 7.72 0.80 -3.67
N CYS A 45 8.16 0.83 -2.40
CA CYS A 45 7.46 1.56 -1.34
C CYS A 45 7.50 3.07 -1.57
N LEU A 46 8.67 3.62 -1.96
CA LEU A 46 8.82 5.04 -2.29
C LEU A 46 7.94 5.45 -3.48
N ARG A 47 7.91 4.66 -4.56
CA ARG A 47 7.04 4.93 -5.73
C ARG A 47 5.58 5.04 -5.33
N TYR A 48 5.11 4.16 -4.44
CA TYR A 48 3.76 4.24 -3.91
C TYR A 48 3.53 5.51 -3.08
N SER A 49 4.42 5.82 -2.13
CA SER A 49 4.30 7.04 -1.32
C SER A 49 4.32 8.30 -2.18
N MET A 50 5.21 8.37 -3.17
CA MET A 50 5.30 9.49 -4.11
C MET A 50 4.03 9.63 -4.97
N LEU A 51 3.42 8.52 -5.39
CA LEU A 51 2.15 8.53 -6.11
C LEU A 51 1.02 9.11 -5.24
N VAL A 52 0.91 8.67 -3.98
CA VAL A 52 -0.13 9.17 -3.07
C VAL A 52 0.08 10.67 -2.77
N VAL A 53 1.31 11.07 -2.45
CA VAL A 53 1.66 12.47 -2.20
C VAL A 53 1.39 13.33 -3.44
N GLY A 54 1.79 12.84 -4.63
CA GLY A 54 1.56 13.53 -5.90
C GLY A 54 0.07 13.73 -6.19
N LEU A 55 -0.76 12.71 -5.96
CA LEU A 55 -2.22 12.82 -6.13
C LEU A 55 -2.85 13.78 -5.12
N CYS A 56 -2.39 13.78 -3.86
CA CYS A 56 -2.85 14.74 -2.86
C CYS A 56 -2.51 16.18 -3.26
N LEU A 57 -1.27 16.44 -3.69
CA LEU A 57 -0.85 17.77 -4.17
C LEU A 57 -1.67 18.20 -5.40
N LEU A 58 -1.90 17.29 -6.34
CA LEU A 58 -2.71 17.57 -7.53
C LEU A 58 -4.15 17.91 -7.16
N ALA A 59 -4.75 17.20 -6.19
CA ALA A 59 -6.09 17.49 -5.69
C ALA A 59 -6.17 18.89 -5.07
N VAL A 60 -5.15 19.31 -4.30
CA VAL A 60 -5.07 20.67 -3.74
C VAL A 60 -4.98 21.72 -4.86
N VAL A 61 -4.14 21.50 -5.86
CA VAL A 61 -4.03 22.41 -7.02
C VAL A 61 -5.35 22.56 -7.75
N LEU A 62 -6.06 21.45 -8.00
CA LEU A 62 -7.38 21.49 -8.64
C LEU A 62 -8.42 22.25 -7.81
N GLN A 63 -8.41 22.12 -6.48
CA GLN A 63 -9.29 22.90 -5.60
C GLN A 63 -8.97 24.40 -5.66
N VAL A 64 -7.68 24.77 -5.66
CA VAL A 64 -7.27 26.18 -5.80
C VAL A 64 -7.72 26.75 -7.14
N LEU A 65 -7.55 26.03 -8.25
CA LEU A 65 -8.01 26.46 -9.57
C LEU A 65 -9.53 26.61 -9.65
N GLN A 66 -10.28 25.77 -8.93
CA GLN A 66 -11.73 25.89 -8.81
C GLN A 66 -12.13 27.19 -8.08
N ILE A 67 -11.43 27.56 -7.01
CA ILE A 67 -11.69 28.81 -6.27
C ILE A 67 -11.53 30.02 -7.19
N PHE A 68 -10.58 29.98 -8.14
CA PHE A 68 -10.38 31.03 -9.15
C PHE A 68 -11.33 30.92 -10.36
N ASN A 69 -12.34 30.03 -10.33
CA ASN A 69 -13.28 29.76 -11.43
C ASN A 69 -12.62 29.39 -12.77
N ILE A 70 -11.38 28.89 -12.74
CA ILE A 70 -10.65 28.48 -13.94
C ILE A 70 -11.17 27.12 -14.45
N ILE A 71 -11.69 26.29 -13.54
CA ILE A 71 -12.16 24.93 -13.83
C ILE A 71 -13.57 24.73 -13.26
N GLY A 72 -14.44 24.06 -14.02
CA GLY A 72 -15.80 23.75 -13.60
C GLY A 72 -15.88 22.71 -12.47
N SER A 73 -16.81 22.92 -11.54
CA SER A 73 -17.02 22.08 -10.33
C SER A 73 -17.32 20.61 -10.63
N LEU A 74 -17.90 20.29 -11.79
CA LEU A 74 -18.19 18.89 -12.17
C LEU A 74 -16.90 18.13 -12.49
N LEU A 75 -15.98 18.78 -13.21
CA LEU A 75 -14.71 18.17 -13.62
C LEU A 75 -13.83 17.87 -12.40
N THR A 76 -13.77 18.80 -11.44
CA THR A 76 -13.00 18.62 -10.20
C THR A 76 -13.57 17.51 -9.33
N THR A 77 -14.90 17.43 -9.22
CA THR A 77 -15.57 16.35 -8.48
C THR A 77 -15.26 14.98 -9.09
N LEU A 78 -15.38 14.84 -10.42
CA LEU A 78 -15.05 13.60 -11.11
C LEU A 78 -13.56 13.23 -10.96
N ALA A 79 -12.66 14.21 -11.05
CA ALA A 79 -11.23 13.99 -10.85
C ALA A 79 -10.91 13.49 -9.43
N CYS A 80 -11.53 14.08 -8.40
CA CYS A 80 -11.37 13.63 -7.02
C CYS A 80 -11.84 12.18 -6.82
N ILE A 81 -12.98 11.80 -7.41
CA ILE A 81 -13.48 10.42 -7.34
C ILE A 81 -12.48 9.46 -8.02
N LEU A 82 -11.99 9.82 -9.21
CA LEU A 82 -10.99 9.01 -9.92
C LEU A 82 -9.69 8.87 -9.12
N PHE A 83 -9.22 9.95 -8.48
CA PHE A 83 -8.03 9.90 -7.62
C PHE A 83 -8.22 8.95 -6.45
N MET A 84 -9.37 8.99 -5.79
CA MET A 84 -9.70 8.07 -4.70
C MET A 84 -9.67 6.61 -5.17
N ILE A 85 -10.27 6.31 -6.33
CA ILE A 85 -10.24 4.96 -6.91
C ILE A 85 -8.80 4.52 -7.19
N VAL A 86 -7.98 5.38 -7.81
CA VAL A 86 -6.57 5.08 -8.11
C VAL A 86 -5.78 4.81 -6.82
N VAL A 87 -5.97 5.63 -5.78
CA VAL A 87 -5.29 5.44 -4.48
C VAL A 87 -5.69 4.11 -3.84
N ILE A 88 -6.98 3.76 -3.84
CA ILE A 88 -7.48 2.49 -3.27
C ILE A 88 -6.89 1.29 -4.02
N VAL A 89 -6.95 1.30 -5.35
CA VAL A 89 -6.40 0.21 -6.18
C VAL A 89 -4.88 0.09 -5.99
N ALA A 90 -4.17 1.22 -5.95
CA ALA A 90 -2.74 1.24 -5.70
C ALA A 90 -2.42 0.73 -4.28
N ALA A 91 -3.23 1.07 -3.27
CA ALA A 91 -3.07 0.61 -1.91
C ALA A 91 -3.23 -0.92 -1.82
N PHE A 92 -4.24 -1.48 -2.47
CA PHE A 92 -4.44 -2.93 -2.50
C PHE A 92 -3.31 -3.66 -3.23
N ARG A 93 -2.83 -3.11 -4.34
CA ARG A 93 -1.67 -3.66 -5.06
C ARG A 93 -0.40 -3.59 -4.21
N ALA A 94 -0.15 -2.46 -3.56
CA ALA A 94 0.98 -2.29 -2.66
C ALA A 94 0.90 -3.28 -1.49
N GLN A 95 -0.27 -3.42 -0.85
CA GLN A 95 -0.47 -4.32 0.27
C GLN A 95 -0.27 -5.79 -0.13
N ARG A 96 -0.81 -6.22 -1.28
CA ARG A 96 -0.58 -7.57 -1.82
C ARG A 96 0.90 -7.84 -2.08
N TYR A 97 1.59 -6.90 -2.71
CA TYR A 97 3.03 -7.02 -2.97
C TYR A 97 3.83 -7.14 -1.66
N ARG A 98 3.52 -6.31 -0.65
CA ARG A 98 4.18 -6.37 0.66
C ARG A 98 3.94 -7.71 1.35
N ASN A 99 2.69 -8.16 1.40
CA ASN A 99 2.34 -9.44 2.02
C ASN A 99 3.03 -10.62 1.32
N PHE A 100 3.07 -10.61 -0.01
CA PHE A 100 3.77 -11.63 -0.79
C PHE A 100 5.28 -11.67 -0.45
N ARG A 101 5.95 -10.50 -0.47
CA ARG A 101 7.39 -10.42 -0.18
C ARG A 101 7.74 -10.78 1.27
N ILE A 102 6.96 -10.29 2.24
CA ILE A 102 7.15 -10.62 3.66
C ILE A 102 6.91 -12.12 3.88
N GLY A 103 5.85 -12.67 3.29
CA GLY A 103 5.56 -14.09 3.40
C GLY A 103 6.64 -14.98 2.80
N TRP A 104 7.19 -14.60 1.66
CA TRP A 104 8.34 -15.27 1.05
C TRP A 104 9.56 -15.31 1.98
N GLU A 105 9.91 -14.17 2.60
CA GLU A 105 11.02 -14.12 3.56
C GLU A 105 10.76 -14.94 4.83
N LEU A 106 9.53 -14.94 5.34
CA LEU A 106 9.16 -15.77 6.49
C LEU A 106 9.33 -17.25 6.18
N GLN A 107 8.85 -17.71 5.03
CA GLN A 107 8.99 -19.10 4.60
C GLN A 107 10.47 -19.49 4.37
N LYS A 108 11.27 -18.60 3.79
CA LYS A 108 12.71 -18.82 3.60
C LYS A 108 13.47 -18.94 4.93
N GLN A 109 13.12 -18.12 5.92
CA GLN A 109 13.71 -18.18 7.26
C GLN A 109 13.34 -19.48 8.00
N GLU A 110 12.14 -20.00 7.79
CA GLU A 110 11.75 -21.30 8.34
C GLU A 110 12.49 -22.46 7.66
N ALA A 111 12.60 -22.44 6.33
CA ALA A 111 13.33 -23.46 5.59
C ALA A 111 14.83 -23.50 5.94
N SER A 112 15.42 -22.38 6.37
CA SER A 112 16.84 -22.32 6.78
C SER A 112 17.08 -22.78 8.22
N LYS A 113 16.02 -23.04 9.01
CA LYS A 113 16.12 -23.54 10.39
C LYS A 113 16.01 -25.07 10.49
N VAL A 114 15.66 -25.71 9.38
CA VAL A 114 15.62 -27.18 9.21
C VAL A 114 16.96 -27.62 8.63
#